data_AF-A0A4Q2YZJ9-F1
#
_entry.id   AF-A0A4Q2YZJ9-F1
#
_cell.length_a   1.000
_cell.length_b   1.000
_cell.length_c   1.000
_cell.angle_alpha   90.00
_cell.angle_beta   90.00
_cell.angle_gamma   90.00
#
_symmetry.space_group_name_H-M   'P 1'
#
loop_
_entity.id
_entity.type
_entity.pdbx_description
1 polymer ?
#
loop_
_entity_poly.entity_id
_entity_poly.type
_entity_poly.pdbx_seq_one_letter_code
_entity_poly.pdbx_strand_id
1 'polypeptide(L)'
;MKPKPSPFARLSTASAHSFPSQFSLRALSLGMAASGLVTLAAPSARAASQTWDGGVDGLGTTLQTATNWSTDAAAPGSTETATFSDLNGTGGNLSLTYDNTFTGGANGVSFSILSSHTGTIAIDPGANVTSLRFKDITLESGAGSLTFGNGDASLTNMTFGSGSAGYTTNALTNNSAGTTVTFRSDVRFANGGANSST
;
A
#
# COMPACT_ATOMS: atom_id res chain seq x y z
N MET A 1 69.62 8.90 2.30
CA MET A 1 68.80 9.54 3.36
C MET A 1 68.34 8.45 4.32
N LYS A 2 68.69 8.53 5.60
CA LYS A 2 68.37 7.52 6.64
C LYS A 2 67.16 7.99 7.47
N PRO A 3 66.04 7.24 7.51
CA PRO A 3 65.00 7.45 8.52
C PRO A 3 65.31 6.69 9.82
N LYS A 4 65.10 7.38 10.95
CA LYS A 4 65.28 6.93 12.35
C LYS A 4 64.23 5.88 12.76
N PRO A 5 64.58 4.87 13.58
CA PRO A 5 63.61 4.03 14.28
C PRO A 5 63.12 4.67 15.60
N SER A 6 61.81 4.57 15.85
CA SER A 6 61.14 5.01 17.09
C SER A 6 61.08 3.88 18.14
N PRO A 7 61.34 4.15 19.43
CA PRO A 7 61.27 3.15 20.49
C PRO A 7 59.96 3.21 21.31
N PHE A 8 59.38 2.02 21.51
CA PHE A 8 58.78 1.46 22.73
C PHE A 8 57.80 2.23 23.66
N ALA A 9 56.91 1.40 24.24
CA ALA A 9 56.18 1.48 25.52
C ALA A 9 54.72 1.98 25.44
N ARG A 10 53.73 1.40 26.12
CA ARG A 10 53.71 0.37 27.18
C ARG A 10 52.29 -0.20 27.29
N LEU A 11 52.21 -1.51 27.55
CA LEU A 11 51.02 -2.25 27.95
C LEU A 11 50.72 -1.95 29.43
N SER A 12 49.45 -1.69 29.78
CA SER A 12 49.00 -1.53 31.16
C SER A 12 47.90 -2.55 31.48
N THR A 13 48.24 -3.57 32.26
CA THR A 13 47.31 -4.48 32.93
C THR A 13 47.13 -4.05 34.39
N ALA A 14 45.90 -3.91 34.85
CA ALA A 14 45.51 -3.88 36.27
C ALA A 14 43.99 -4.07 36.34
N SER A 15 43.36 -4.65 37.33
CA SER A 15 43.69 -5.66 38.36
C SER A 15 42.32 -5.98 38.95
N ALA A 16 41.99 -7.26 39.12
CA ALA A 16 40.73 -7.67 39.71
C ALA A 16 40.70 -7.39 41.22
N HIS A 17 39.61 -6.80 41.70
CA HIS A 17 39.25 -6.82 43.12
C HIS A 17 37.86 -7.44 43.28
N SER A 18 37.86 -8.62 43.89
CA SER A 18 36.72 -9.32 44.46
C SER A 18 36.66 -9.07 45.98
N PHE A 19 35.50 -9.42 46.57
CA PHE A 19 35.14 -9.64 48.00
C PHE A 19 34.03 -8.67 48.50
N PRO A 20 33.21 -9.04 49.51
CA PRO A 20 32.28 -10.18 49.51
C PRO A 20 30.87 -9.85 50.11
N SER A 21 29.93 -10.76 49.84
CA SER A 21 28.81 -11.26 50.68
C SER A 21 27.97 -10.35 51.61
N GLN A 22 26.66 -10.37 51.31
CA GLN A 22 25.50 -10.63 52.18
C GLN A 22 25.09 -9.61 53.26
N PHE A 23 23.89 -9.05 53.10
CA PHE A 23 22.86 -8.98 54.16
C PHE A 23 21.46 -9.03 53.56
N SER A 24 20.52 -9.49 54.39
CA SER A 24 19.28 -10.18 54.04
C SER A 24 18.03 -9.40 54.49
N LEU A 25 16.88 -9.84 53.94
CA LEU A 25 15.50 -9.72 54.43
C LEU A 25 14.63 -8.49 54.06
N ARG A 26 13.63 -8.82 53.21
CA ARG A 26 12.17 -8.57 53.32
C ARG A 26 11.63 -7.17 53.04
N ALA A 27 10.86 -7.07 51.94
CA ALA A 27 9.49 -6.58 51.97
C ALA A 27 8.69 -7.15 50.78
N LEU A 28 7.49 -7.65 51.07
CA LEU A 28 6.46 -8.01 50.10
C LEU A 28 6.05 -6.79 49.27
N SER A 29 5.84 -6.98 47.97
CA SER A 29 4.69 -6.38 47.29
C SER A 29 4.16 -7.33 46.22
N LEU A 30 3.01 -7.95 46.53
CA LEU A 30 2.04 -8.41 45.54
C LEU A 30 1.62 -7.17 44.73
N GLY A 31 1.79 -7.19 43.41
CA GLY A 31 1.43 -6.03 42.60
C GLY A 31 1.28 -6.37 41.12
N MET A 32 0.05 -6.74 40.77
CA MET A 32 -0.55 -6.71 39.43
C MET A 32 0.07 -7.61 38.35
N ALA A 33 -0.62 -8.72 38.11
CA ALA A 33 -0.70 -9.35 36.80
C ALA A 33 -1.21 -8.31 35.78
N ALA A 34 -0.31 -7.71 35.02
CA ALA A 34 -0.65 -7.06 33.77
C ALA A 34 -0.82 -8.18 32.72
N SER A 35 -1.97 -8.85 32.75
CA SER A 35 -2.47 -9.59 31.59
C SER A 35 -2.68 -8.56 30.50
N GLY A 36 -1.62 -8.32 29.71
CA GLY A 36 -1.70 -7.52 28.50
C GLY A 36 -2.74 -8.15 27.61
N LEU A 37 -3.90 -7.51 27.54
CA LEU A 37 -4.93 -7.82 26.57
C LEU A 37 -4.28 -7.56 25.21
N VAL A 38 -3.75 -8.60 24.58
CA VAL A 38 -3.39 -8.56 23.16
C VAL A 38 -4.73 -8.41 22.45
N THR A 39 -5.11 -7.17 22.18
CA THR A 39 -6.18 -6.86 21.24
C THR A 39 -5.70 -7.37 19.90
N LEU A 40 -5.96 -8.65 19.62
CA LEU A 40 -5.92 -9.20 18.27
C LEU A 40 -6.90 -8.33 17.50
N ALA A 41 -6.38 -7.35 16.77
CA ALA A 41 -7.15 -6.59 15.81
C ALA A 41 -7.79 -7.64 14.91
N ALA A 42 -9.10 -7.82 15.07
CA ALA A 42 -9.85 -8.69 14.18
C ALA A 42 -9.51 -8.19 12.77
N PRO A 43 -9.06 -9.07 11.85
CA PRO A 43 -8.89 -8.66 10.47
C PRO A 43 -10.26 -8.13 10.06
N SER A 44 -10.34 -6.82 9.83
CA SER A 44 -11.50 -6.18 9.22
C SER A 44 -11.88 -7.08 8.06
N ALA A 45 -13.11 -7.57 8.02
CA ALA A 45 -13.58 -8.38 6.89
C ALA A 45 -13.33 -7.54 5.63
N ARG A 46 -12.21 -7.78 4.96
CA ARG A 46 -11.82 -7.04 3.77
C ARG A 46 -12.78 -7.55 2.71
N ALA A 47 -13.36 -6.61 1.98
CA ALA A 47 -13.86 -6.80 0.64
C ALA A 47 -13.07 -7.88 -0.09
N ALA A 48 -13.73 -8.77 -0.85
CA ALA A 48 -13.04 -9.78 -1.64
C ALA A 48 -11.92 -9.09 -2.45
N SER A 49 -10.69 -9.58 -2.30
CA SER A 49 -9.51 -8.98 -2.89
C SER A 49 -9.12 -9.77 -4.11
N GLN A 50 -8.99 -9.09 -5.24
CA GLN A 50 -8.43 -9.66 -6.45
C GLN A 50 -7.00 -9.15 -6.57
N THR A 51 -6.05 -10.07 -6.66
CA THR A 51 -4.64 -9.71 -6.76
C THR A 51 -4.25 -9.67 -8.22
N TRP A 52 -3.70 -8.55 -8.67
CA TRP A 52 -3.14 -8.43 -10.00
C TRP A 52 -2.01 -9.43 -10.17
N ASP A 53 -2.07 -10.23 -11.22
CA ASP A 53 -1.09 -11.25 -11.55
C ASP A 53 -0.59 -11.15 -13.00
N GLY A 54 -1.12 -10.19 -13.77
CA GLY A 54 -0.77 -9.93 -15.16
C GLY A 54 -1.14 -11.07 -16.12
N GLY A 55 -1.91 -12.04 -15.66
CA GLY A 55 -2.33 -13.23 -16.39
C GLY A 55 -1.23 -14.23 -16.66
N VAL A 56 -1.46 -15.11 -17.65
CA VAL A 56 -0.61 -16.29 -17.93
C VAL A 56 0.86 -15.91 -18.12
N ASP A 57 1.13 -14.77 -18.76
CA ASP A 57 2.49 -14.30 -19.06
C ASP A 57 2.96 -13.18 -18.11
N GLY A 58 2.12 -12.71 -17.17
CA GLY A 58 2.44 -11.57 -16.30
C GLY A 58 2.52 -10.22 -17.02
N LEU A 59 2.06 -10.14 -18.27
CA LEU A 59 2.19 -8.96 -19.14
C LEU A 59 0.87 -8.24 -19.42
N GLY A 60 -0.19 -8.56 -18.69
CA GLY A 60 -1.48 -7.86 -18.80
C GLY A 60 -1.33 -6.34 -18.68
N THR A 61 -2.14 -5.58 -19.42
CA THR A 61 -2.11 -4.10 -19.41
C THR A 61 -3.49 -3.47 -19.23
N THR A 62 -4.51 -4.27 -18.90
CA THR A 62 -5.92 -3.87 -18.87
C THR A 62 -6.58 -4.33 -17.57
N LEU A 63 -7.20 -3.40 -16.83
CA LEU A 63 -7.81 -3.67 -15.52
C LEU A 63 -9.09 -4.49 -15.61
N GLN A 64 -9.82 -4.39 -16.72
CA GLN A 64 -11.09 -5.08 -16.95
C GLN A 64 -10.95 -6.57 -17.31
N THR A 65 -9.76 -7.00 -17.73
CA THR A 65 -9.56 -8.36 -18.22
C THR A 65 -9.48 -9.32 -17.04
N ALA A 66 -10.49 -10.19 -16.91
CA ALA A 66 -10.61 -11.14 -15.80
C ALA A 66 -9.36 -12.01 -15.60
N THR A 67 -8.72 -12.43 -16.70
CA THR A 67 -7.52 -13.27 -16.67
C THR A 67 -6.25 -12.55 -16.22
N ASN A 68 -6.30 -11.27 -15.84
CA ASN A 68 -5.16 -10.55 -15.26
C ASN A 68 -5.22 -10.49 -13.72
N TRP A 69 -6.15 -11.23 -13.13
CA TRP A 69 -6.44 -11.24 -11.70
C TRP A 69 -6.41 -12.68 -11.20
N SER A 70 -5.95 -12.87 -9.97
CA SER A 70 -5.67 -14.17 -9.34
C SER A 70 -6.79 -15.22 -9.33
N THR A 71 -8.04 -14.86 -9.67
CA THR A 71 -9.16 -15.82 -9.76
C THR A 71 -9.51 -16.20 -11.19
N ASP A 72 -8.96 -15.49 -12.18
CA ASP A 72 -9.28 -15.55 -13.61
C ASP A 72 -10.78 -15.41 -13.96
N ALA A 73 -11.63 -15.08 -12.98
CA ALA A 73 -13.09 -15.17 -13.12
C ALA A 73 -13.74 -13.82 -13.42
N ALA A 74 -13.24 -12.74 -12.82
CA ALA A 74 -13.76 -11.38 -13.00
C ALA A 74 -12.70 -10.34 -12.63
N ALA A 75 -12.83 -9.11 -13.13
CA ALA A 75 -12.08 -7.97 -12.59
C ALA A 75 -12.72 -7.46 -11.28
N PRO A 76 -11.94 -6.82 -10.38
CA PRO A 76 -12.45 -6.31 -9.11
C PRO A 76 -13.62 -5.33 -9.28
N GLY A 77 -14.74 -5.66 -8.65
CA GLY A 77 -15.98 -4.87 -8.67
C GLY A 77 -16.08 -3.82 -7.56
N SER A 78 -17.28 -3.25 -7.43
CA SER A 78 -17.56 -2.12 -6.52
C SER A 78 -17.47 -2.44 -5.01
N THR A 79 -17.36 -3.71 -4.64
CA THR A 79 -17.22 -4.15 -3.25
C THR A 79 -15.91 -4.88 -3.03
N GLU A 80 -14.96 -4.71 -3.94
CA GLU A 80 -13.72 -5.47 -4.01
C GLU A 80 -12.51 -4.55 -3.94
N THR A 81 -11.37 -5.13 -3.57
CA THR A 81 -10.08 -4.42 -3.60
C THR A 81 -9.25 -4.94 -4.76
N ALA A 82 -8.84 -4.05 -5.65
CA ALA A 82 -7.78 -4.25 -6.62
C ALA A 82 -6.43 -4.19 -5.90
N THR A 83 -5.83 -5.35 -5.68
CA THR A 83 -4.58 -5.48 -4.93
C THR A 83 -3.41 -5.70 -5.88
N PHE A 84 -2.37 -4.88 -5.78
CA PHE A 84 -1.14 -5.02 -6.54
C PHE A 84 -0.03 -5.54 -5.63
N SER A 85 0.58 -6.63 -6.06
CA SER A 85 1.69 -7.30 -5.38
C SER A 85 2.75 -7.69 -6.41
N ASP A 86 3.74 -8.49 -6.03
CA ASP A 86 4.70 -9.11 -6.95
C ASP A 86 4.26 -10.54 -7.38
N LEU A 87 2.95 -10.78 -7.46
CA LEU A 87 2.45 -12.05 -7.96
C LEU A 87 2.89 -12.21 -9.43
N ASN A 88 3.43 -13.39 -9.76
CA ASN A 88 4.00 -13.70 -11.07
C ASN A 88 5.14 -12.77 -11.53
N GLY A 89 5.86 -12.11 -10.60
CA GLY A 89 6.98 -11.22 -10.96
C GLY A 89 6.53 -9.86 -11.52
N THR A 90 5.28 -9.48 -11.28
CA THR A 90 4.68 -8.22 -11.77
C THR A 90 5.02 -7.00 -10.89
N GLY A 91 5.97 -7.10 -9.96
CA GLY A 91 6.37 -6.04 -9.03
C GLY A 91 7.12 -4.85 -9.67
N GLY A 92 7.38 -4.90 -10.98
CA GLY A 92 7.95 -3.81 -11.77
C GLY A 92 6.95 -2.69 -12.08
N ASN A 93 7.36 -1.74 -12.93
CA ASN A 93 6.47 -0.65 -13.34
C ASN A 93 5.31 -1.20 -14.19
N LEU A 94 4.08 -0.78 -13.88
CA LEU A 94 2.88 -1.13 -14.62
C LEU A 94 2.29 0.11 -15.30
N SER A 95 1.89 -0.04 -16.55
CA SER A 95 1.10 0.94 -17.30
C SER A 95 -0.21 0.28 -17.69
N LEU A 96 -1.27 0.61 -16.96
CA LEU A 96 -2.55 -0.05 -17.03
C LEU A 96 -3.59 0.88 -17.64
N THR A 97 -4.48 0.30 -18.44
CA THR A 97 -5.65 0.99 -18.97
C THR A 97 -6.94 0.39 -18.44
N TYR A 98 -8.04 1.14 -18.49
CA TYR A 98 -9.38 0.66 -18.16
C TYR A 98 -10.42 1.13 -19.17
N ASP A 99 -11.45 0.32 -19.40
CA ASP A 99 -12.59 0.68 -20.26
C ASP A 99 -13.90 0.85 -19.48
N ASN A 100 -15.01 0.96 -20.19
CA ASN A 100 -16.35 1.17 -19.64
C ASN A 100 -16.88 -0.01 -18.80
N THR A 101 -16.18 -1.14 -18.75
CA THR A 101 -16.55 -2.29 -17.92
C THR A 101 -15.86 -2.27 -16.54
N PHE A 102 -14.77 -1.50 -16.39
CA PHE A 102 -14.07 -1.31 -15.11
C PHE A 102 -14.31 0.11 -14.57
N THR A 103 -15.54 0.37 -14.11
CA THR A 103 -15.97 1.70 -13.64
C THR A 103 -16.05 1.82 -12.12
N GLY A 104 -15.85 0.72 -11.38
CA GLY A 104 -16.04 0.67 -9.93
C GLY A 104 -17.49 0.68 -9.47
N GLY A 105 -18.48 0.65 -10.38
CA GLY A 105 -19.91 0.48 -10.06
C GLY A 105 -20.49 1.55 -9.13
N ALA A 106 -21.42 1.16 -8.24
CA ALA A 106 -22.09 2.09 -7.32
C ALA A 106 -21.13 2.62 -6.23
N ASN A 107 -20.28 1.75 -5.72
CA ASN A 107 -19.55 1.94 -4.47
C ASN A 107 -18.09 2.36 -4.66
N GLY A 108 -17.55 2.23 -5.87
CA GLY A 108 -16.14 2.43 -6.19
C GLY A 108 -15.31 1.18 -5.93
N VAL A 109 -14.24 0.99 -6.70
CA VAL A 109 -13.21 -0.03 -6.43
C VAL A 109 -12.18 0.54 -5.45
N SER A 110 -11.70 -0.26 -4.50
CA SER A 110 -10.57 0.14 -3.64
C SER A 110 -9.25 -0.33 -4.24
N PHE A 111 -8.18 0.44 -4.07
CA PHE A 111 -6.84 0.10 -4.55
C PHE A 111 -5.90 -0.15 -3.37
N SER A 112 -5.16 -1.25 -3.40
CA SER A 112 -4.16 -1.60 -2.37
C SER A 112 -2.85 -1.99 -3.04
N ILE A 113 -1.78 -1.25 -2.80
CA ILE A 113 -0.44 -1.55 -3.30
C ILE A 113 0.37 -2.09 -2.13
N LEU A 114 0.70 -3.37 -2.22
CA LEU A 114 1.43 -4.07 -1.16
C LEU A 114 2.92 -3.74 -1.21
N SER A 115 3.60 -3.96 -0.09
CA SER A 115 5.04 -3.75 0.04
C SER A 115 5.90 -4.57 -0.93
N SER A 116 5.37 -5.66 -1.48
CA SER A 116 6.05 -6.46 -2.52
C SER A 116 6.04 -5.80 -3.89
N HIS A 117 5.08 -4.91 -4.19
CA HIS A 117 5.05 -4.18 -5.45
C HIS A 117 5.80 -2.84 -5.30
N THR A 118 7.03 -2.78 -5.83
CA THR A 118 7.92 -1.61 -5.64
C THR A 118 7.94 -0.67 -6.85
N GLY A 119 7.48 -1.13 -8.01
CA GLY A 119 7.33 -0.33 -9.22
C GLY A 119 6.22 0.72 -9.14
N THR A 120 6.25 1.67 -10.06
CA THR A 120 5.17 2.64 -10.24
C THR A 120 4.03 2.00 -11.04
N ILE A 121 2.80 2.17 -10.56
CA ILE A 121 1.58 1.81 -11.27
C ILE A 121 0.96 3.08 -11.84
N ALA A 122 0.85 3.16 -13.16
CA ALA A 122 0.10 4.20 -13.84
C ALA A 122 -1.22 3.63 -14.36
N ILE A 123 -2.34 4.29 -14.05
CA ILE A 123 -3.68 3.92 -14.50
C ILE A 123 -4.23 5.04 -15.39
N ASP A 124 -4.56 4.68 -16.62
CA ASP A 124 -5.00 5.60 -17.66
C ASP A 124 -6.37 5.17 -18.24
N PRO A 125 -7.27 6.10 -18.61
CA PRO A 125 -8.50 5.73 -19.30
C PRO A 125 -8.27 5.23 -20.73
N GLY A 126 -7.10 5.45 -21.34
CA GLY A 126 -6.87 5.22 -22.76
C GLY A 126 -7.84 6.07 -23.59
N ALA A 127 -8.69 5.40 -24.38
CA ALA A 127 -9.76 6.05 -25.15
C ALA A 127 -11.09 6.16 -24.38
N ASN A 128 -11.14 5.72 -23.13
CA ASN A 128 -12.35 5.71 -22.32
C ASN A 128 -12.71 7.12 -21.86
N VAL A 129 -14.00 7.44 -21.92
CA VAL A 129 -14.56 8.70 -21.42
C VAL A 129 -15.36 8.51 -20.13
N THR A 130 -15.56 7.27 -19.71
CA THR A 130 -16.35 6.91 -18.53
C THR A 130 -15.57 7.19 -17.26
N SER A 131 -16.26 7.68 -16.23
CA SER A 131 -15.65 7.95 -14.93
C SER A 131 -15.25 6.66 -14.21
N LEU A 132 -14.02 6.59 -13.72
CA LEU A 132 -13.59 5.59 -12.74
C LEU A 132 -14.05 6.02 -11.36
N ARG A 133 -14.91 5.20 -10.74
CA ARG A 133 -15.26 5.37 -9.34
C ARG A 133 -14.29 4.58 -8.45
N PHE A 134 -13.61 5.26 -7.55
CA PHE A 134 -12.74 4.62 -6.55
C PHE A 134 -13.24 4.90 -5.15
N LYS A 135 -12.98 4.00 -4.22
CA LYS A 135 -13.41 4.12 -2.82
C LYS A 135 -12.23 4.44 -1.91
N ASP A 136 -11.29 3.52 -1.77
CA ASP A 136 -10.12 3.69 -0.90
C ASP A 136 -8.83 3.51 -1.70
N ILE A 137 -7.75 4.11 -1.22
CA ILE A 137 -6.39 3.90 -1.73
C ILE A 137 -5.48 3.63 -0.54
N THR A 138 -4.71 2.54 -0.60
CA THR A 138 -3.71 2.19 0.42
C THR A 138 -2.39 1.85 -0.24
N LEU A 139 -1.32 2.53 0.16
CA LEU A 139 0.06 2.17 -0.13
C LEU A 139 0.68 1.65 1.16
N GLU A 140 1.09 0.38 1.18
CA GLU A 140 1.81 -0.21 2.31
C GLU A 140 3.23 0.35 2.42
N SER A 141 3.87 0.16 3.57
CA SER A 141 5.25 0.60 3.75
C SER A 141 6.19 -0.14 2.78
N GLY A 142 6.94 0.61 1.97
CA GLY A 142 7.82 0.05 0.94
C GLY A 142 7.15 -0.17 -0.42
N ALA A 143 5.84 0.08 -0.54
CA ALA A 143 5.13 0.02 -1.81
C ALA A 143 5.55 1.14 -2.77
N GLY A 144 5.49 0.85 -4.07
CA GLY A 144 5.72 1.81 -5.15
C GLY A 144 4.63 2.88 -5.28
N SER A 145 4.82 3.79 -6.24
CA SER A 145 3.90 4.91 -6.49
C SER A 145 2.66 4.48 -7.26
N LEU A 146 1.55 5.20 -7.08
CA LEU A 146 0.33 5.08 -7.88
C LEU A 146 0.08 6.40 -8.62
N THR A 147 -0.21 6.35 -9.91
CA THR A 147 -0.55 7.52 -10.71
C THR A 147 -1.84 7.30 -11.47
N PHE A 148 -2.74 8.29 -11.47
CA PHE A 148 -3.93 8.33 -12.33
C PHE A 148 -3.77 9.41 -13.40
N GLY A 149 -4.16 9.05 -14.62
CA GLY A 149 -4.05 9.87 -15.82
C GLY A 149 -2.66 9.82 -16.45
N ASN A 150 -2.58 10.26 -17.71
CA ASN A 150 -1.35 10.31 -18.51
C ASN A 150 -0.81 11.74 -18.69
N GLY A 151 -1.57 12.79 -18.33
CA GLY A 151 -1.19 14.18 -18.58
C GLY A 151 -1.40 14.64 -20.03
N ASP A 152 -2.10 13.86 -20.85
CA ASP A 152 -2.44 14.19 -22.24
C ASP A 152 -3.81 14.89 -22.33
N ALA A 153 -4.28 15.12 -23.55
CA ALA A 153 -5.55 15.82 -23.82
C ALA A 153 -6.80 15.00 -23.42
N SER A 154 -6.68 13.68 -23.28
CA SER A 154 -7.78 12.80 -22.86
C SER A 154 -8.06 12.98 -21.38
N LEU A 155 -9.31 13.25 -21.02
CA LEU A 155 -9.69 13.49 -19.64
C LEU A 155 -9.83 12.19 -18.86
N THR A 156 -9.16 12.12 -17.72
CA THR A 156 -9.36 11.04 -16.75
C THR A 156 -10.46 11.45 -15.78
N ASN A 157 -11.69 11.03 -16.07
CA ASN A 157 -12.83 11.30 -15.19
C ASN A 157 -12.78 10.37 -13.98
N MET A 158 -12.82 10.94 -12.77
CA MET A 158 -12.81 10.17 -11.52
C MET A 158 -13.92 10.63 -10.58
N THR A 159 -14.39 9.71 -9.75
CA THR A 159 -15.45 9.98 -8.78
C THR A 159 -15.16 9.21 -7.48
N PHE A 160 -15.42 9.85 -6.35
CA PHE A 160 -15.39 9.16 -5.07
C PHE A 160 -16.62 8.28 -4.92
N GLY A 161 -16.40 6.99 -4.65
CA GLY A 161 -17.44 6.03 -4.33
C GLY A 161 -17.81 6.09 -2.85
N SER A 162 -19.11 5.95 -2.57
CA SER A 162 -19.65 6.14 -1.22
C SER A 162 -20.21 4.86 -0.59
N GLY A 163 -20.01 3.68 -1.17
CA GLY A 163 -20.29 2.38 -0.53
C GLY A 163 -21.76 2.01 -0.24
N SER A 164 -22.65 2.99 -0.02
CA SER A 164 -24.11 2.94 0.12
C SER A 164 -24.57 4.32 0.63
N ALA A 165 -25.86 4.66 0.52
CA ALA A 165 -26.38 5.82 1.24
C ALA A 165 -26.11 5.67 2.75
N GLY A 166 -25.23 6.50 3.31
CA GLY A 166 -24.85 6.46 4.72
C GLY A 166 -23.38 6.19 5.04
N TYR A 167 -22.54 5.80 4.07
CA TYR A 167 -21.09 5.80 4.25
C TYR A 167 -20.49 7.05 3.59
N THR A 168 -19.81 7.87 4.38
CA THR A 168 -19.35 9.22 4.00
C THR A 168 -17.84 9.34 3.91
N THR A 169 -17.09 8.25 4.07
CA THR A 169 -15.64 8.31 4.24
C THR A 169 -14.91 7.48 3.20
N ASN A 170 -14.05 8.15 2.44
CA ASN A 170 -13.00 7.56 1.62
C ASN A 170 -11.68 7.62 2.41
N ALA A 171 -10.93 6.53 2.44
CA ALA A 171 -9.62 6.49 3.09
C ALA A 171 -8.49 6.48 2.05
N LEU A 172 -7.65 7.52 2.06
CA LEU A 172 -6.44 7.61 1.25
C LEU A 172 -5.24 7.51 2.20
N THR A 173 -4.61 6.35 2.26
CA THR A 173 -3.51 6.04 3.19
C THR A 173 -2.23 5.80 2.42
N ASN A 174 -1.19 6.60 2.68
CA ASN A 174 0.15 6.36 2.17
C ASN A 174 1.11 6.12 3.35
N ASN A 175 1.49 4.86 3.54
CA ASN A 175 2.46 4.44 4.55
C ASN A 175 3.87 4.21 3.97
N SER A 176 4.06 4.49 2.68
CA SER A 176 5.34 4.30 1.99
C SER A 176 6.15 5.59 1.93
N ALA A 177 7.38 5.53 2.41
CA ALA A 177 8.28 6.67 2.39
C ALA A 177 8.87 6.86 0.98
N GLY A 178 8.81 8.08 0.45
CA GLY A 178 9.43 8.43 -0.83
C GLY A 178 8.62 8.05 -2.07
N THR A 179 7.38 7.57 -1.92
CA THR A 179 6.46 7.31 -3.03
C THR A 179 5.18 8.13 -2.89
N THR A 180 4.42 8.25 -3.97
CA THR A 180 3.26 9.15 -4.04
C THR A 180 2.05 8.48 -4.67
N VAL A 181 0.87 8.95 -4.26
CA VAL A 181 -0.35 8.84 -5.06
C VAL A 181 -0.48 10.15 -5.83
N THR A 182 -0.45 10.08 -7.15
CA THR A 182 -0.46 11.25 -8.03
C THR A 182 -1.70 11.23 -8.91
N PHE A 183 -2.42 12.34 -8.94
CA PHE A 183 -3.47 12.60 -9.92
C PHE A 183 -2.91 13.63 -10.90
N ARG A 184 -2.77 13.27 -12.19
CA ARG A 184 -2.21 14.16 -13.20
C ARG A 184 -3.17 15.30 -13.58
N SER A 185 -2.68 16.26 -14.37
CA SER A 185 -3.42 17.48 -14.74
C SER A 185 -4.69 17.22 -15.57
N ASP A 186 -4.78 16.07 -16.22
CA ASP A 186 -5.94 15.61 -16.99
C ASP A 186 -7.01 14.93 -16.12
N VAL A 187 -6.71 14.67 -14.83
CA VAL A 187 -7.67 14.09 -13.90
C VAL A 187 -8.71 15.13 -13.47
N ARG A 188 -9.99 14.78 -13.63
CA ARG A 188 -11.12 15.57 -13.17
C ARG A 188 -11.93 14.79 -12.14
N PHE A 189 -12.12 15.40 -10.97
CA PHE A 189 -13.02 14.87 -9.96
C PHE A 189 -14.43 15.41 -10.19
N ALA A 190 -15.37 14.50 -10.45
CA ALA A 190 -16.80 14.82 -10.52
C ALA A 190 -17.46 14.60 -9.15
N ASN A 191 -18.54 15.34 -8.87
CA ASN A 191 -19.37 15.11 -7.70
C ASN A 191 -20.12 13.77 -7.84
N GLY A 192 -19.80 12.81 -6.96
CA GLY A 192 -20.31 11.44 -7.01
C GLY A 192 -21.76 11.22 -6.57
N GLY A 193 -22.63 12.20 -6.73
CA GLY A 193 -24.07 12.05 -6.52
C GLY A 193 -24.77 11.65 -7.81
N ALA A 194 -25.73 10.73 -7.73
CA ALA A 194 -26.62 10.37 -8.85
C ALA A 194 -27.43 11.56 -9.43
N ASN A 195 -27.31 12.76 -8.85
CA ASN A 195 -27.86 14.02 -9.34
C ASN A 195 -26.77 15.10 -9.34
N SER A 196 -26.08 15.29 -10.46
CA SER A 196 -25.34 16.52 -10.71
C SER A 196 -26.30 17.46 -11.47
N SER A 197 -26.88 18.45 -10.79
CA SER A 197 -27.45 19.60 -11.49
C SER A 197 -26.29 20.49 -11.93
N THR A 198 -26.14 20.64 -13.24
CA THR A 198 -25.34 21.67 -13.90
C THR A 198 -25.79 23.06 -13.51
#